data_AF-A0A0D6KDR4-F1
#
_entry.id   AF-A0A0D6KDR4-F1
#
_cell.length_a   1.000
_cell.length_b   1.000
_cell.length_c   1.000
_cell.angle_alpha   90.00
_cell.angle_beta   90.00
_cell.angle_gamma   90.00
#
_symmetry.space_group_name_H-M   'P 1'
#
loop_
_entity.id
_entity.type
_entity.pdbx_description
1 polymer ?
#
loop_
_entity_poly.entity_id
_entity_poly.type
_entity_poly.pdbx_seq_one_letter_code
_entity_poly.pdbx_strand_id
1 'polypeptide(L)'
;MTHDSDENIILNRDSENAENESLHNWRRYFSFSTDHKVIGVQYMVTTFIFFLIGGLLAMLIRAELITPASNVLDRPLYNGLFTLHGTIMIFLWIIPFNAGLSNYLVPLMIGARDMAFPLLNAISFWIIPPSGILLISSFFLPNGTAQSGWWSYPPISLQVPPGQPINGEFIWIVSIVLIGISSIMGAVNFVTTIFWMRAPGMTFFRMPVFVWSVFSAQLLQLVNLPSLTGALVLLLFDLSFGTNFFKPLENGDPIIYQHLFWFYSHPAVYIMALPAFGIFAEVLPAFSRNPLFGYRSLAVASLGIAIVSIFVWVHHMFTSATPGWMRMLFMVTSMLVAVPTGVKAFGWTATIWKSKLHLETPMLFAMGGAAMFLLGGVTGVMLAAVPFDIHVHNTYFIVGHFHYIVFNTITMAIFAAIYYWFPKITGRMYAEGWGKVHFWLTFIGANLTFFPMLPLGLQGMVRRISSYDPRYQGWNVVASLGGFLLGVSILPFIANMVGSWLYGQRASNNPWLATGLEWTTTSPPPQNNFEEIPVVKRPPYDYGDPKYSVIEPPDYHHQEL
;
A
#
# COMPACT_ATOMS: atom_id res chain seq x y z
N MET A 1 19.10 33.29 -46.57
CA MET A 1 18.54 33.25 -45.19
C MET A 1 17.50 32.13 -45.02
N THR A 2 17.57 31.04 -45.79
CA THR A 2 16.53 29.98 -45.82
C THR A 2 17.10 28.58 -45.58
N HIS A 3 18.33 28.45 -45.07
CA HIS A 3 18.94 27.14 -44.79
C HIS A 3 18.90 26.73 -43.31
N ASP A 4 18.83 27.70 -42.37
CA ASP A 4 18.78 27.42 -40.92
C ASP A 4 17.38 27.05 -40.38
N SER A 5 16.31 27.33 -41.12
CA SER A 5 14.94 27.01 -40.68
C SER A 5 14.62 25.53 -40.84
N ASP A 6 15.06 24.93 -41.95
CA ASP A 6 14.72 23.54 -42.27
C ASP A 6 15.55 22.55 -41.44
N GLU A 7 16.81 22.88 -41.14
CA GLU A 7 17.67 22.06 -40.27
C GLU A 7 17.17 22.01 -38.82
N ASN A 8 16.69 23.14 -38.28
CA ASN A 8 16.09 23.19 -36.94
C ASN A 8 14.75 22.45 -36.86
N ILE A 9 13.96 22.46 -37.94
CA ILE A 9 12.69 21.71 -38.01
C ILE A 9 12.94 20.20 -38.09
N ILE A 10 13.97 19.78 -38.84
CA ILE A 10 14.35 18.35 -38.95
C ILE A 10 14.93 17.85 -37.63
N LEU A 11 15.81 18.61 -36.98
CA LEU A 11 16.39 18.26 -35.67
C LEU A 11 15.34 18.16 -34.56
N ASN A 12 14.34 19.04 -34.54
CA ASN A 12 13.22 18.95 -33.60
C ASN A 12 12.28 17.77 -33.89
N ARG A 13 12.07 17.42 -35.17
CA ARG A 13 11.29 16.23 -35.54
C ARG A 13 11.99 14.94 -35.17
N ASP A 14 13.31 14.87 -35.36
CA ASP A 14 14.10 13.68 -35.05
C ASP A 14 14.26 13.50 -33.52
N SER A 15 14.33 14.59 -32.75
CA SER A 15 14.29 14.53 -31.29
C SER A 15 12.92 14.14 -30.75
N GLU A 16 11.81 14.69 -31.28
CA GLU A 16 10.44 14.28 -30.92
C GLU A 16 10.13 12.83 -31.30
N ASN A 17 10.63 12.36 -32.45
CA ASN A 17 10.47 10.97 -32.88
C ASN A 17 11.30 10.01 -32.01
N ALA A 18 12.52 10.38 -31.62
CA ALA A 18 13.36 9.60 -30.70
C ALA A 18 12.79 9.57 -29.27
N GLU A 19 12.26 10.70 -28.77
CA GLU A 19 11.54 10.74 -27.49
C GLU A 19 10.29 9.86 -27.53
N ASN A 20 9.49 9.92 -28.61
CA ASN A 20 8.31 9.09 -28.78
C ASN A 20 8.63 7.59 -28.89
N GLU A 21 9.70 7.19 -29.59
CA GLU A 21 10.18 5.81 -29.64
C GLU A 21 10.66 5.34 -28.25
N SER A 22 11.37 6.19 -27.50
CA SER A 22 11.86 5.87 -26.16
C SER A 22 10.72 5.70 -25.14
N LEU A 23 9.63 6.48 -25.27
CA LEU A 23 8.45 6.41 -24.42
C LEU A 23 7.64 5.12 -24.64
N HIS A 24 7.68 4.56 -25.85
CA HIS A 24 6.93 3.36 -26.24
C HIS A 24 7.74 2.05 -26.12
N ASN A 25 9.03 2.12 -25.82
CA ASN A 25 9.86 0.93 -25.68
C ASN A 25 9.63 0.25 -24.31
N TRP A 26 8.77 -0.76 -24.28
CA TRP A 26 8.46 -1.55 -23.08
C TRP A 26 9.70 -2.18 -22.41
N ARG A 27 10.80 -2.39 -23.15
CA ARG A 27 12.04 -2.97 -22.61
C ARG A 27 12.67 -2.10 -21.53
N ARG A 28 12.38 -0.79 -21.52
CA ARG A 28 12.90 0.14 -20.50
C ARG A 28 12.48 -0.22 -19.07
N TYR A 29 11.33 -0.88 -18.91
CA TYR A 29 10.84 -1.32 -17.60
C TYR A 29 11.63 -2.51 -17.05
N PHE A 30 12.47 -3.16 -17.86
CA PHE A 30 13.36 -4.25 -17.44
C PHE A 30 14.82 -3.80 -17.23
N SER A 31 15.13 -2.54 -17.49
CA SER A 31 16.46 -1.96 -17.33
C SER A 31 16.54 -0.99 -16.16
N PHE A 32 17.75 -0.68 -15.73
CA PHE A 32 17.99 0.41 -14.79
C PHE A 32 17.54 1.74 -15.40
N SER A 33 16.80 2.53 -14.64
CA SER A 33 16.34 3.87 -15.02
C SER A 33 16.34 4.75 -13.79
N THR A 34 16.59 6.04 -13.98
CA THR A 34 16.46 7.06 -12.93
C THR A 34 15.13 7.81 -13.01
N ASP A 35 14.35 7.65 -14.07
CA ASP A 35 13.04 8.30 -14.22
C ASP A 35 12.05 7.71 -13.20
N HIS A 36 11.57 8.55 -12.28
CA HIS A 36 10.59 8.18 -11.27
C HIS A 36 9.30 7.54 -11.83
N LYS A 37 8.90 7.86 -13.06
CA LYS A 37 7.74 7.25 -13.72
C LYS A 37 8.03 5.79 -14.10
N VAL A 38 9.22 5.52 -14.66
CA VAL A 38 9.65 4.16 -15.01
C VAL A 38 9.80 3.33 -13.74
N ILE A 39 10.48 3.87 -12.72
CA ILE A 39 10.63 3.23 -11.41
C ILE A 39 9.26 2.98 -10.76
N GLY A 40 8.34 3.94 -10.83
CA GLY A 40 6.99 3.79 -10.29
C GLY A 40 6.23 2.61 -10.92
N VAL A 41 6.30 2.46 -12.25
CA VAL A 41 5.71 1.31 -12.96
C VAL A 41 6.42 0.00 -12.60
N GLN A 42 7.75 0.02 -12.51
CA GLN A 42 8.56 -1.12 -12.09
C GLN A 42 8.12 -1.65 -10.71
N TYR A 43 7.95 -0.77 -9.73
CA TYR A 43 7.39 -1.11 -8.43
C TYR A 43 5.98 -1.70 -8.56
N MET A 44 5.04 -1.01 -9.21
CA MET A 44 3.65 -1.44 -9.29
C MET A 44 3.48 -2.82 -9.93
N VAL A 45 4.21 -3.10 -11.03
CA VAL A 45 4.15 -4.39 -11.72
C VAL A 45 4.83 -5.50 -10.92
N THR A 46 6.04 -5.25 -10.41
CA THR A 46 6.80 -6.24 -9.64
C THR A 46 6.04 -6.66 -8.38
N THR A 47 5.49 -5.69 -7.65
CA THR A 47 4.74 -5.93 -6.42
C THR A 47 3.41 -6.61 -6.71
N PHE A 48 2.76 -6.33 -7.85
CA PHE A 48 1.57 -7.05 -8.27
C PHE A 48 1.85 -8.54 -8.52
N ILE A 49 3.03 -8.91 -9.01
CA ILE A 49 3.42 -10.33 -9.10
C ILE A 49 3.49 -10.96 -7.69
N PHE A 50 4.09 -10.26 -6.71
CA PHE A 50 4.11 -10.70 -5.32
C PHE A 50 2.70 -10.78 -4.70
N PHE A 51 1.78 -9.89 -5.08
CA PHE A 51 0.37 -9.98 -4.69
C PHE A 51 -0.28 -11.27 -5.20
N LEU A 52 -0.04 -11.66 -6.45
CA LEU A 52 -0.54 -12.93 -7.00
C LEU A 52 0.02 -14.11 -6.21
N ILE A 53 1.32 -14.11 -5.91
CA ILE A 53 1.97 -15.16 -5.12
C ILE A 53 1.36 -15.22 -3.71
N GLY A 54 1.29 -14.10 -3.00
CA GLY A 54 0.70 -14.01 -1.66
C GLY A 54 -0.77 -14.44 -1.64
N GLY A 55 -1.55 -14.07 -2.66
CA GLY A 55 -2.93 -14.51 -2.85
C GLY A 55 -3.07 -16.01 -3.08
N LEU A 56 -2.18 -16.62 -3.86
CA LEU A 56 -2.12 -18.08 -4.05
C LEU A 56 -1.85 -18.80 -2.72
N LEU A 57 -0.90 -18.30 -1.91
CA LEU A 57 -0.64 -18.87 -0.58
C LEU A 57 -1.89 -18.79 0.32
N ALA A 58 -2.63 -17.67 0.27
CA ALA A 58 -3.89 -17.52 1.01
C ALA A 58 -4.95 -18.53 0.57
N MET A 59 -5.08 -18.79 -0.74
CA MET A 59 -6.02 -19.79 -1.25
C MET A 59 -5.68 -21.20 -0.78
N LEU A 60 -4.39 -21.56 -0.68
CA LEU A 60 -3.96 -22.84 -0.11
C LEU A 60 -4.33 -22.95 1.37
N ILE A 61 -4.12 -21.88 2.15
CA ILE A 61 -4.54 -21.82 3.56
C ILE A 61 -6.06 -22.00 3.68
N ARG A 62 -6.84 -21.35 2.80
CA ARG A 62 -8.31 -21.48 2.81
C ARG A 62 -8.79 -22.85 2.35
N ALA A 63 -8.06 -23.51 1.45
CA ALA A 63 -8.34 -24.88 1.02
C ALA A 63 -8.17 -25.87 2.18
N GLU A 64 -7.08 -25.76 2.95
CA GLU A 64 -6.89 -26.57 4.17
C GLU A 64 -8.01 -26.37 5.19
N LEU A 65 -8.44 -25.12 5.38
CA LEU A 65 -9.44 -24.78 6.39
C LEU A 65 -10.89 -25.05 5.96
N ILE A 66 -11.14 -25.60 4.77
CA ILE A 66 -12.51 -25.91 4.34
C ILE A 66 -13.10 -27.08 5.15
N THR A 67 -12.25 -27.99 5.62
CA THR A 67 -12.63 -29.10 6.50
C THR A 67 -12.01 -28.94 7.89
N PRO A 68 -12.64 -29.47 8.96
CA PRO A 68 -12.10 -29.36 10.32
C PRO A 68 -10.78 -30.10 10.54
N ALA A 69 -10.63 -31.27 9.90
CA ALA A 69 -9.41 -32.07 9.97
C ALA A 69 -8.34 -31.55 9.00
N SER A 70 -7.08 -31.68 9.40
CA SER A 70 -5.92 -31.25 8.61
C SER A 70 -5.59 -32.32 7.56
N ASN A 71 -5.90 -32.03 6.30
CA ASN A 71 -5.99 -33.05 5.24
C ASN A 71 -5.35 -32.65 3.90
N VAL A 72 -5.12 -31.37 3.64
CA VAL A 72 -4.57 -30.84 2.37
C VAL A 72 -3.10 -30.48 2.53
N LEU A 73 -2.75 -29.87 3.65
CA LEU A 73 -1.39 -29.39 3.96
C LEU A 73 -0.86 -30.05 5.22
N ASP A 74 0.42 -30.38 5.25
CA ASP A 74 1.07 -30.70 6.51
C ASP A 74 1.24 -29.44 7.38
N ARG A 75 1.48 -29.64 8.68
CA ARG A 75 1.55 -28.54 9.66
C ARG A 75 2.74 -27.60 9.42
N PRO A 76 3.97 -28.08 9.17
CA PRO A 76 5.10 -27.19 8.85
C PRO A 76 4.84 -26.32 7.62
N LEU A 77 4.29 -26.90 6.54
CA LEU A 77 3.95 -26.15 5.34
C LEU A 77 2.85 -25.14 5.60
N TYR A 78 1.79 -25.50 6.34
CA TYR A 78 0.75 -24.55 6.74
C TYR A 78 1.35 -23.35 7.50
N ASN A 79 2.28 -23.61 8.42
CA ASN A 79 2.97 -22.57 9.18
C ASN A 79 3.83 -21.67 8.27
N GLY A 80 4.56 -22.28 7.33
CA GLY A 80 5.33 -21.56 6.33
C GLY A 80 4.47 -20.68 5.42
N LEU A 81 3.34 -21.20 4.96
CA LEU A 81 2.41 -20.52 4.07
C LEU A 81 1.81 -19.27 4.72
N PHE A 82 1.29 -19.35 5.95
CA PHE A 82 0.73 -18.15 6.60
C PHE A 82 1.82 -17.13 6.97
N THR A 83 3.03 -17.61 7.28
CA THR A 83 4.19 -16.76 7.56
C THR A 83 4.55 -15.95 6.32
N LEU A 84 4.80 -16.61 5.19
CA LEU A 84 5.15 -15.92 3.94
C LEU A 84 3.98 -15.16 3.32
N HIS A 85 2.73 -15.62 3.45
CA HIS A 85 1.57 -14.83 3.02
C HIS A 85 1.56 -13.45 3.71
N GLY A 86 1.65 -13.42 5.05
CA GLY A 86 1.68 -12.17 5.79
C GLY A 86 2.87 -11.30 5.42
N THR A 87 4.06 -11.90 5.29
CA THR A 87 5.28 -11.18 4.93
C THR A 87 5.22 -10.60 3.51
N ILE A 88 4.85 -11.40 2.52
CA ILE A 88 4.76 -10.97 1.12
C ILE A 88 3.73 -9.86 0.97
N MET A 89 2.54 -10.01 1.56
CA MET A 89 1.46 -9.02 1.41
C MET A 89 1.83 -7.67 2.00
N ILE A 90 2.54 -7.63 3.14
CA ILE A 90 2.93 -6.37 3.79
C ILE A 90 4.18 -5.77 3.10
N PHE A 91 5.26 -6.54 3.01
CA PHE A 91 6.59 -6.03 2.66
C PHE A 91 6.93 -6.08 1.18
N LEU A 92 6.23 -6.88 0.37
CA LEU A 92 6.48 -7.04 -1.06
C LEU A 92 5.28 -6.64 -1.94
N TRP A 93 4.10 -6.40 -1.34
CA TRP A 93 2.92 -5.91 -2.04
C TRP A 93 2.51 -4.50 -1.60
N ILE A 94 1.88 -4.33 -0.42
CA ILE A 94 1.19 -3.08 -0.11
C ILE A 94 2.16 -1.91 0.06
N ILE A 95 3.19 -2.05 0.91
CA ILE A 95 4.16 -0.97 1.16
C ILE A 95 4.86 -0.57 -0.15
N PRO A 96 5.44 -1.50 -0.93
CA PRO A 96 6.17 -1.08 -2.12
C PRO A 96 5.25 -0.72 -3.30
N PHE A 97 4.02 -1.23 -3.40
CA PHE A 97 3.04 -0.73 -4.36
C PHE A 97 2.73 0.75 -4.09
N ASN A 98 2.45 1.11 -2.84
CA ASN A 98 2.24 2.50 -2.44
C ASN A 98 3.47 3.37 -2.74
N ALA A 99 4.68 2.85 -2.52
CA ALA A 99 5.92 3.52 -2.90
C ALA A 99 6.04 3.71 -4.42
N GLY A 100 5.62 2.71 -5.23
CA GLY A 100 5.57 2.81 -6.69
C GLY A 100 4.60 3.84 -7.21
N LEU A 101 3.37 3.81 -6.69
CA LEU A 101 2.34 4.80 -7.01
C LEU A 101 2.80 6.22 -6.61
N SER A 102 3.38 6.36 -5.42
CA SER A 102 3.92 7.63 -4.93
C SER A 102 5.09 8.11 -5.80
N ASN A 103 5.97 7.19 -6.23
CA ASN A 103 7.08 7.51 -7.13
C ASN A 103 6.56 8.10 -8.44
N TYR A 104 5.52 7.51 -9.00
CA TYR A 104 4.93 8.00 -10.23
C TYR A 104 4.26 9.38 -10.02
N LEU A 105 3.45 9.52 -8.97
CA LEU A 105 2.54 10.67 -8.82
C LEU A 105 3.12 11.86 -8.08
N VAL A 106 3.97 11.67 -7.06
CA VAL A 106 4.40 12.78 -6.19
C VAL A 106 5.10 13.89 -6.97
N PRO A 107 6.11 13.62 -7.82
CA PRO A 107 6.73 14.69 -8.62
C PRO A 107 5.73 15.40 -9.54
N LEU A 108 4.81 14.66 -10.17
CA LEU A 108 3.76 15.24 -11.01
C LEU A 108 2.81 16.15 -10.20
N MET A 109 2.35 15.68 -9.04
CA MET A 109 1.42 16.41 -8.17
C MET A 109 2.02 17.64 -7.51
N ILE A 110 3.35 17.70 -7.38
CA ILE A 110 4.04 18.88 -6.82
C ILE A 110 4.67 19.80 -7.88
N GLY A 111 4.58 19.44 -9.16
CA GLY A 111 5.18 20.19 -10.27
C GLY A 111 6.71 20.11 -10.33
N ALA A 112 7.30 19.01 -9.88
CA ALA A 112 8.73 18.73 -9.95
C ALA A 112 9.08 17.93 -11.23
N ARG A 113 10.33 18.06 -11.70
CA ARG A 113 10.83 17.28 -12.86
C ARG A 113 11.11 15.82 -12.52
N ASP A 114 11.59 15.56 -11.31
CA ASP A 114 11.95 14.22 -10.83
C ASP A 114 12.03 14.24 -9.28
N MET A 115 12.43 13.12 -8.69
CA MET A 115 12.76 12.96 -7.28
C MET A 115 14.09 13.64 -6.91
N ALA A 116 14.29 13.95 -5.63
CA ALA A 116 15.49 14.63 -5.12
C ALA A 116 16.78 13.85 -5.35
N PHE A 117 16.72 12.52 -5.25
CA PHE A 117 17.85 11.63 -5.45
C PHE A 117 17.49 10.52 -6.45
N PRO A 118 17.56 10.78 -7.77
CA PRO A 118 17.13 9.82 -8.79
C PRO A 118 17.90 8.49 -8.76
N LEU A 119 19.20 8.51 -8.49
CA LEU A 119 20.01 7.30 -8.36
C LEU A 119 19.63 6.47 -7.12
N LEU A 120 19.42 7.13 -5.99
CA LEU A 120 18.97 6.49 -4.76
C LEU A 120 17.61 5.82 -4.95
N ASN A 121 16.73 6.45 -5.73
CA ASN A 121 15.42 5.94 -6.10
C ASN A 121 15.50 4.64 -6.92
N ALA A 122 16.43 4.59 -7.87
CA ALA A 122 16.63 3.41 -8.69
C ALA A 122 17.19 2.26 -7.85
N ILE A 123 18.17 2.54 -6.99
CA ILE A 123 18.75 1.53 -6.07
C ILE A 123 17.67 1.00 -5.11
N SER A 124 16.81 1.86 -4.56
CA SER A 124 15.75 1.39 -3.67
C SER A 124 14.81 0.40 -4.37
N PHE A 125 14.44 0.63 -5.63
CA PHE A 125 13.67 -0.36 -6.38
C PHE A 125 14.45 -1.67 -6.57
N TRP A 126 15.67 -1.61 -7.08
CA TRP A 126 16.43 -2.79 -7.52
C TRP A 126 16.84 -3.75 -6.40
N ILE A 127 16.72 -3.36 -5.14
CA ILE A 127 16.87 -4.29 -4.00
C ILE A 127 15.65 -5.21 -3.85
N ILE A 128 14.45 -4.76 -4.20
CA ILE A 128 13.20 -5.50 -3.92
C ILE A 128 13.09 -6.82 -4.71
N PRO A 129 13.28 -6.87 -6.04
CA PRO A 129 13.13 -8.14 -6.76
C PRO A 129 14.10 -9.22 -6.26
N PRO A 130 15.42 -8.96 -6.08
CA PRO A 130 16.33 -9.94 -5.48
C PRO A 130 15.93 -10.38 -4.07
N SER A 131 15.51 -9.45 -3.20
CA SER A 131 15.06 -9.81 -1.84
C SER A 131 13.79 -10.64 -1.83
N GLY A 132 12.85 -10.36 -2.72
CA GLY A 132 11.62 -11.16 -2.83
C GLY A 132 11.88 -12.54 -3.45
N ILE A 133 12.77 -12.65 -4.43
CA ILE A 133 13.22 -13.95 -4.97
C ILE A 133 13.94 -14.75 -3.88
N LEU A 134 14.81 -14.11 -3.11
CA LEU A 134 15.49 -14.73 -1.96
C LEU A 134 14.47 -15.24 -0.94
N LEU A 135 13.44 -14.46 -0.61
CA LEU A 135 12.38 -14.88 0.30
C LEU A 135 11.61 -16.10 -0.23
N ILE A 136 11.22 -16.09 -1.50
CA ILE A 136 10.49 -17.21 -2.12
C ILE A 136 11.36 -18.46 -2.24
N SER A 137 12.67 -18.31 -2.49
CA SER A 137 13.57 -19.45 -2.62
C SER A 137 13.67 -20.27 -1.32
N SER A 138 13.27 -19.70 -0.17
CA SER A 138 13.20 -20.42 1.10
C SER A 138 12.27 -21.64 1.07
N PHE A 139 11.31 -21.74 0.14
CA PHE A 139 10.49 -22.94 -0.04
C PHE A 139 11.32 -24.17 -0.47
N PHE A 140 12.48 -23.97 -1.08
CA PHE A 140 13.36 -25.04 -1.55
C PHE A 140 14.39 -25.49 -0.50
N LEU A 141 14.38 -24.90 0.70
CA LEU A 141 15.25 -25.35 1.78
C LEU A 141 14.76 -26.67 2.38
N PRO A 142 15.65 -27.54 2.89
CA PRO A 142 15.28 -28.87 3.40
C PRO A 142 14.20 -28.85 4.49
N ASN A 143 14.18 -27.82 5.34
CA ASN A 143 13.21 -27.66 6.43
C ASN A 143 12.15 -26.59 6.14
N GLY A 144 12.02 -26.18 4.86
CA GLY A 144 11.07 -25.18 4.40
C GLY A 144 11.41 -23.75 4.83
N THR A 145 10.39 -22.89 4.69
CA THR A 145 10.45 -21.45 4.93
C THR A 145 10.50 -21.11 6.43
N ALA A 146 10.56 -19.83 6.78
CA ALA A 146 10.23 -19.39 8.15
C ALA A 146 8.81 -19.84 8.53
N GLN A 147 8.62 -20.31 9.77
CA GLN A 147 7.36 -20.89 10.27
C GLN A 147 6.85 -20.21 11.55
N SER A 148 7.47 -19.09 11.92
CA SER A 148 7.30 -18.36 13.18
C SER A 148 6.27 -17.21 13.06
N GLY A 149 5.58 -17.11 11.92
CA GLY A 149 4.70 -16.01 11.55
C GLY A 149 5.46 -14.78 11.06
N TRP A 150 4.76 -13.83 10.42
CA TRP A 150 5.40 -12.64 9.82
C TRP A 150 6.06 -11.68 10.82
N TRP A 151 5.94 -11.96 12.12
CA TRP A 151 6.59 -11.24 13.21
C TRP A 151 7.79 -11.97 13.81
N SER A 152 8.02 -13.24 13.48
CA SER A 152 9.22 -14.00 13.89
C SER A 152 9.61 -13.91 15.37
N TYR A 153 8.65 -14.17 16.27
CA TYR A 153 8.93 -14.01 17.71
C TYR A 153 9.91 -15.07 18.23
N PRO A 154 10.97 -14.64 18.93
CA PRO A 154 11.70 -15.54 19.81
C PRO A 154 10.80 -15.94 21.01
N PRO A 155 10.99 -17.15 21.56
CA PRO A 155 12.03 -18.11 21.22
C PRO A 155 11.72 -18.98 19.98
N ILE A 156 10.50 -18.92 19.41
CA ILE A 156 10.08 -19.81 18.32
C ILE A 156 10.93 -19.62 17.06
N SER A 157 11.19 -18.37 16.63
CA SER A 157 12.03 -18.08 15.45
C SER A 157 13.47 -18.59 15.59
N LEU A 158 13.98 -18.71 16.82
CA LEU A 158 15.31 -19.28 17.09
C LEU A 158 15.32 -20.82 17.08
N GLN A 159 14.15 -21.45 17.10
CA GLN A 159 14.00 -22.90 17.22
C GLN A 159 13.45 -23.54 15.93
N VAL A 160 12.70 -22.78 15.13
CA VAL A 160 11.94 -23.30 13.99
C VAL A 160 12.18 -22.44 12.73
N PRO A 161 12.60 -23.04 11.60
CA PRO A 161 12.91 -24.46 11.41
C PRO A 161 14.25 -24.88 12.05
N PRO A 162 14.34 -26.08 12.66
CA PRO A 162 15.55 -26.51 13.38
C PRO A 162 16.72 -26.87 12.44
N GLY A 163 17.93 -26.91 12.99
CA GLY A 163 18.96 -27.85 12.53
C GLY A 163 19.82 -27.44 11.33
N GLN A 164 19.85 -26.17 10.92
CA GLN A 164 20.80 -25.69 9.89
C GLN A 164 21.23 -24.23 10.16
N PRO A 165 22.51 -23.86 9.92
CA PRO A 165 22.98 -22.47 10.03
C PRO A 165 22.28 -21.50 9.07
N ILE A 166 21.96 -21.97 7.86
CA ILE A 166 21.13 -21.25 6.88
C ILE A 166 19.82 -22.01 6.77
N ASN A 167 18.78 -21.47 7.40
CA ASN A 167 17.44 -22.04 7.43
C ASN A 167 16.40 -21.02 6.91
N GLY A 168 15.12 -21.39 6.91
CA GLY A 168 14.05 -20.51 6.44
C GLY A 168 13.94 -19.18 7.21
N GLU A 169 14.25 -19.18 8.50
CA GLU A 169 14.26 -17.96 9.33
C GLU A 169 15.43 -17.04 8.95
N PHE A 170 16.63 -17.58 8.74
CA PHE A 170 17.77 -16.81 8.26
C PHE A 170 17.46 -16.08 6.95
N ILE A 171 16.89 -16.80 5.98
CA ILE A 171 16.50 -16.23 4.68
C ILE A 171 15.43 -15.15 4.84
N TRP A 172 14.46 -15.39 5.73
CA TRP A 172 13.43 -14.40 6.05
C TRP A 172 14.04 -13.12 6.63
N ILE A 173 14.91 -13.23 7.64
CA ILE A 173 15.55 -12.07 8.29
C ILE A 173 16.36 -11.26 7.27
N VAL A 174 17.23 -11.91 6.49
CA VAL A 174 18.06 -11.22 5.48
C VAL A 174 17.19 -10.53 4.44
N SER A 175 16.13 -11.18 3.96
CA SER A 175 15.23 -10.60 2.96
C SER A 175 14.53 -9.35 3.49
N ILE A 176 14.05 -9.37 4.74
CA ILE A 176 13.33 -8.23 5.33
C ILE A 176 14.27 -7.08 5.68
N VAL A 177 15.50 -7.35 6.10
CA VAL A 177 16.52 -6.31 6.30
C VAL A 177 16.82 -5.58 4.99
N LEU A 178 16.99 -6.31 3.88
CA LEU A 178 17.22 -5.71 2.56
C LEU A 178 16.03 -4.85 2.10
N ILE A 179 14.80 -5.36 2.25
CA ILE A 179 13.57 -4.59 1.95
C ILE A 179 13.46 -3.35 2.84
N GLY A 180 13.88 -3.46 4.11
CA GLY A 180 13.96 -2.33 5.04
C GLY A 180 14.92 -1.26 4.53
N ILE A 181 16.13 -1.63 4.12
CA ILE A 181 17.12 -0.68 3.56
C ILE A 181 16.55 0.03 2.34
N SER A 182 15.91 -0.70 1.42
CA SER A 182 15.18 -0.12 0.28
C SER A 182 14.15 0.93 0.73
N SER A 183 13.33 0.61 1.73
CA SER A 183 12.27 1.49 2.22
C SER A 183 12.82 2.76 2.91
N ILE A 184 13.93 2.67 3.65
CA ILE A 184 14.59 3.83 4.26
C ILE A 184 15.09 4.79 3.17
N MET A 185 15.76 4.27 2.14
CA MET A 185 16.26 5.07 1.02
C MET A 185 15.11 5.78 0.28
N GLY A 186 14.01 5.06 0.03
CA GLY A 186 12.80 5.64 -0.56
C GLY A 186 12.22 6.77 0.31
N ALA A 187 12.12 6.56 1.62
CA ALA A 187 11.56 7.54 2.54
C ALA A 187 12.39 8.84 2.62
N VAL A 188 13.73 8.74 2.66
CA VAL A 188 14.62 9.91 2.59
C VAL A 188 14.36 10.70 1.30
N ASN A 189 14.20 9.99 0.18
CA ASN A 189 13.97 10.60 -1.11
C ASN A 189 12.61 11.31 -1.19
N PHE A 190 11.52 10.67 -0.78
CA PHE A 190 10.19 11.28 -0.77
C PHE A 190 10.11 12.49 0.15
N VAL A 191 10.63 12.40 1.38
CA VAL A 191 10.60 13.51 2.35
C VAL A 191 11.35 14.71 1.78
N THR A 192 12.55 14.51 1.23
CA THR A 192 13.34 15.58 0.62
C THR A 192 12.64 16.18 -0.60
N THR A 193 12.10 15.33 -1.49
CA THR A 193 11.39 15.76 -2.71
C THR A 193 10.18 16.63 -2.36
N ILE A 194 9.31 16.14 -1.48
CA ILE A 194 8.09 16.86 -1.08
C ILE A 194 8.45 18.17 -0.37
N PHE A 195 9.49 18.19 0.45
CA PHE A 195 9.84 19.36 1.24
C PHE A 195 10.49 20.47 0.40
N TRP A 196 11.35 20.13 -0.57
CA TRP A 196 12.25 21.08 -1.22
C TRP A 196 11.98 21.33 -2.71
N MET A 197 11.27 20.44 -3.42
CA MET A 197 11.16 20.50 -4.89
C MET A 197 9.79 20.92 -5.42
N ARG A 198 8.90 21.45 -4.56
CA ARG A 198 7.58 21.91 -4.98
C ARG A 198 7.69 23.10 -5.93
N ALA A 199 6.78 23.15 -6.90
CA ALA A 199 6.71 24.23 -7.87
C ALA A 199 6.40 25.60 -7.23
N PRO A 200 6.78 26.71 -7.88
CA PRO A 200 6.50 28.06 -7.38
C PRO A 200 5.02 28.27 -7.07
N GLY A 201 4.73 28.89 -5.91
CA GLY A 201 3.36 29.12 -5.45
C GLY A 201 2.71 27.92 -4.75
N MET A 202 3.31 26.73 -4.79
CA MET A 202 2.83 25.56 -4.03
C MET A 202 3.31 25.60 -2.58
N THR A 203 2.54 26.28 -1.74
CA THR A 203 2.68 26.20 -0.29
C THR A 203 2.25 24.81 0.22
N PHE A 204 2.63 24.47 1.46
CA PHE A 204 2.17 23.22 2.09
C PHE A 204 0.65 23.06 2.05
N PHE A 205 -0.10 24.14 2.34
CA PHE A 205 -1.57 24.13 2.27
C PHE A 205 -2.12 24.32 0.85
N ARG A 206 -1.31 24.15 -0.20
CA ARG A 206 -1.77 24.00 -1.59
C ARG A 206 -1.44 22.63 -2.19
N MET A 207 -0.77 21.75 -1.45
CA MET A 207 -0.49 20.38 -1.90
C MET A 207 -1.74 19.50 -1.83
N PRO A 208 -1.93 18.55 -2.77
CA PRO A 208 -2.97 17.52 -2.63
C PRO A 208 -2.82 16.71 -1.34
N VAL A 209 -3.95 16.23 -0.80
CA VAL A 209 -4.01 15.37 0.38
C VAL A 209 -3.30 14.03 0.15
N PHE A 210 -3.25 13.52 -1.09
CA PHE A 210 -2.38 12.38 -1.39
C PHE A 210 -0.92 12.66 -1.03
N VAL A 211 -0.37 13.81 -1.44
CA VAL A 211 1.01 14.20 -1.14
C VAL A 211 1.22 14.38 0.37
N TRP A 212 0.27 14.99 1.09
CA TRP A 212 0.32 15.06 2.56
C TRP A 212 0.34 13.69 3.23
N SER A 213 -0.43 12.75 2.69
CA SER A 213 -0.54 11.40 3.24
C SER A 213 0.71 10.59 2.98
N VAL A 214 1.31 10.69 1.79
CA VAL A 214 2.62 10.12 1.47
C VAL A 214 3.68 10.73 2.38
N PHE A 215 3.75 12.07 2.50
CA PHE A 215 4.70 12.74 3.38
C PHE A 215 4.61 12.22 4.83
N SER A 216 3.40 12.09 5.36
CA SER A 216 3.15 11.58 6.71
C SER A 216 3.60 10.11 6.86
N ALA A 217 3.31 9.26 5.88
CA ALA A 217 3.75 7.86 5.86
C ALA A 217 5.28 7.72 5.81
N GLN A 218 5.95 8.54 5.01
CA GLN A 218 7.41 8.46 4.86
C GLN A 218 8.15 9.01 6.10
N LEU A 219 7.58 9.97 6.83
CA LEU A 219 8.10 10.36 8.13
C LEU A 219 8.07 9.21 9.14
N LEU A 220 6.98 8.42 9.17
CA LEU A 220 6.90 7.21 10.00
C LEU A 220 7.93 6.16 9.59
N GLN A 221 8.14 5.99 8.28
CA GLN A 221 9.15 5.06 7.78
C GLN A 221 10.54 5.43 8.32
N LEU A 222 10.92 6.71 8.31
CA LEU A 222 12.22 7.18 8.81
C LEU A 222 12.38 7.03 10.32
N VAL A 223 11.32 7.31 11.10
CA VAL A 223 11.38 7.26 12.57
C VAL A 223 11.34 5.83 13.09
N ASN A 224 10.47 4.99 12.54
CA ASN A 224 10.12 3.72 13.17
C ASN A 224 10.84 2.51 12.55
N LEU A 225 11.12 2.51 11.24
CA LEU A 225 11.74 1.34 10.58
C LEU A 225 13.12 0.94 11.12
N PRO A 226 14.02 1.88 11.51
CA PRO A 226 15.30 1.49 12.09
C PRO A 226 15.17 0.54 13.30
N SER A 227 14.08 0.62 14.07
CA SER A 227 13.80 -0.29 15.18
C SER A 227 13.62 -1.74 14.73
N LEU A 228 12.85 -1.98 13.65
CA LEU A 228 12.70 -3.32 13.09
C LEU A 228 14.03 -3.83 12.56
N THR A 229 14.75 -3.02 11.78
CA THR A 229 16.07 -3.40 11.24
C THR A 229 17.02 -3.82 12.35
N GLY A 230 17.08 -3.04 13.44
CA GLY A 230 17.87 -3.37 14.62
C GLY A 230 17.45 -4.70 15.27
N ALA A 231 16.15 -4.88 15.51
CA ALA A 231 15.62 -6.12 16.09
C ALA A 231 15.97 -7.37 15.25
N LEU A 232 15.85 -7.26 13.93
CA LEU A 232 16.16 -8.34 13.00
C LEU A 232 17.66 -8.65 12.93
N VAL A 233 18.52 -7.64 12.97
CA VAL A 233 19.98 -7.85 13.05
C VAL A 233 20.36 -8.54 14.36
N LEU A 234 19.79 -8.13 15.49
CA LEU A 234 20.02 -8.79 16.77
C LEU A 234 19.49 -10.24 16.76
N LEU A 235 18.34 -10.49 16.13
CA LEU A 235 17.77 -11.83 16.00
C LEU A 235 18.66 -12.71 15.11
N LEU A 236 19.21 -12.16 14.03
CA LEU A 236 20.18 -12.84 13.18
C LEU A 236 21.44 -13.21 13.97
N PHE A 237 21.89 -12.34 14.87
CA PHE A 237 23.06 -12.60 15.71
C PHE A 237 22.79 -13.73 16.71
N ASP A 238 21.59 -13.77 17.28
CA ASP A 238 21.17 -14.88 18.14
C ASP A 238 21.09 -16.20 17.38
N LEU A 239 20.63 -16.15 16.12
CA LEU A 239 20.44 -17.31 15.25
C LEU A 239 21.77 -17.85 14.69
N SER A 240 22.71 -16.98 14.31
CA SER A 240 23.87 -17.36 13.49
C SER A 240 25.23 -17.08 14.13
N PHE A 241 25.31 -16.20 15.13
CA PHE A 241 26.58 -15.71 15.70
C PHE A 241 26.72 -15.97 17.21
N GLY A 242 25.76 -16.67 17.82
CA GLY A 242 25.85 -17.13 19.20
C GLY A 242 25.60 -16.06 20.26
N THR A 243 25.00 -14.92 19.90
CA THR A 243 24.54 -13.95 20.89
C THR A 243 23.28 -14.45 21.60
N ASN A 244 22.90 -13.74 22.68
CA ASN A 244 21.81 -14.14 23.58
C ASN A 244 20.83 -12.99 23.88
N PHE A 245 20.56 -12.10 22.93
CA PHE A 245 19.70 -10.93 23.15
C PHE A 245 18.27 -11.32 23.55
N PHE A 246 17.71 -12.36 22.91
CA PHE A 246 16.30 -12.75 23.04
C PHE A 246 16.11 -14.18 23.54
N LYS A 247 17.19 -14.86 23.96
CA LYS A 247 17.17 -16.24 24.48
C LYS A 247 16.87 -16.25 25.98
N PRO A 248 15.66 -16.64 26.43
CA PRO A 248 15.28 -16.54 27.84
C PRO A 248 16.09 -17.42 28.78
N LEU A 249 16.63 -18.56 28.29
CA LEU A 249 17.49 -19.44 29.09
C LEU A 249 18.89 -18.88 29.31
N GLU A 250 19.30 -17.89 28.52
CA GLU A 250 20.63 -17.27 28.55
C GLU A 250 20.56 -15.80 29.01
N ASN A 251 19.58 -15.47 29.84
CA ASN A 251 19.27 -14.12 30.34
C ASN A 251 18.86 -13.09 29.28
N GLY A 252 18.52 -13.51 28.06
CA GLY A 252 17.90 -12.66 27.04
C GLY A 252 16.42 -12.42 27.29
N ASP A 253 15.86 -11.36 26.68
CA ASP A 253 14.45 -10.98 26.86
C ASP A 253 13.68 -11.06 25.54
N PRO A 254 12.82 -12.06 25.31
CA PRO A 254 12.00 -12.13 24.09
C PRO A 254 10.89 -11.07 24.03
N ILE A 255 10.52 -10.43 25.15
CA ILE A 255 9.51 -9.36 25.17
C ILE A 255 10.08 -8.06 24.60
N ILE A 256 11.39 -7.80 24.76
CA ILE A 256 12.02 -6.62 24.15
C ILE A 256 11.98 -6.71 22.62
N TYR A 257 12.10 -7.92 22.04
CA TYR A 257 11.89 -8.12 20.60
C TYR A 257 10.48 -7.67 20.18
N GLN A 258 9.45 -8.05 20.94
CA GLN A 258 8.07 -7.65 20.64
C GLN A 258 7.92 -6.13 20.67
N HIS A 259 8.52 -5.44 21.65
CA HIS A 259 8.50 -3.98 21.69
C HIS A 259 9.20 -3.37 20.47
N LEU A 260 10.39 -3.83 20.10
CA LEU A 260 11.13 -3.31 18.95
C LEU A 260 10.40 -3.58 17.62
N PHE A 261 9.80 -4.77 17.48
CA PHE A 261 9.02 -5.15 16.31
C PHE A 261 7.77 -4.29 16.19
N TRP A 262 6.96 -4.17 17.25
CA TRP A 262 5.70 -3.43 17.19
C TRP A 262 5.89 -1.91 17.14
N PHE A 263 6.97 -1.39 17.71
CA PHE A 263 7.33 0.02 17.58
C PHE A 263 7.45 0.44 16.11
N TYR A 264 7.83 -0.49 15.22
CA TYR A 264 7.71 -0.31 13.78
C TYR A 264 6.37 -0.79 13.21
N SER A 265 6.02 -2.05 13.45
CA SER A 265 4.98 -2.74 12.69
C SER A 265 3.59 -2.17 12.93
N HIS A 266 3.36 -1.48 14.05
CA HIS A 266 2.13 -0.73 14.23
C HIS A 266 2.11 0.57 13.38
N PRO A 267 3.09 1.50 13.47
CA PRO A 267 3.22 2.58 12.49
C PRO A 267 3.19 2.13 11.03
N ALA A 268 3.75 0.96 10.70
CA ALA A 268 3.70 0.38 9.35
C ALA A 268 2.27 0.19 8.82
N VAL A 269 1.28 -0.07 9.69
CA VAL A 269 -0.13 -0.11 9.25
C VAL A 269 -0.62 1.25 8.75
N TYR A 270 -0.12 2.36 9.31
CA TYR A 270 -0.43 3.70 8.83
C TYR A 270 0.43 4.11 7.64
N ILE A 271 1.64 3.58 7.50
CA ILE A 271 2.42 3.71 6.25
C ILE A 271 1.63 3.12 5.08
N MET A 272 0.89 2.02 5.31
CA MET A 272 -0.01 1.43 4.32
C MET A 272 -1.33 2.22 4.18
N ALA A 273 -1.94 2.64 5.28
CA ALA A 273 -3.27 3.27 5.28
C ALA A 273 -3.30 4.72 4.79
N LEU A 274 -2.28 5.53 5.13
CA LEU A 274 -2.27 6.95 4.80
C LEU A 274 -2.31 7.18 3.27
N PRO A 275 -1.47 6.53 2.42
CA PRO A 275 -1.60 6.67 0.98
C PRO A 275 -2.98 6.25 0.45
N ALA A 276 -3.59 5.19 1.01
CA ALA A 276 -4.96 4.79 0.65
C ALA A 276 -5.98 5.88 0.96
N PHE A 277 -5.86 6.55 2.11
CA PHE A 277 -6.68 7.70 2.47
C PHE A 277 -6.47 8.90 1.54
N GLY A 278 -5.22 9.09 1.09
CA GLY A 278 -4.86 10.03 0.05
C GLY A 278 -5.59 9.73 -1.27
N ILE A 279 -5.59 8.47 -1.71
CA ILE A 279 -6.28 8.04 -2.93
C ILE A 279 -7.77 8.35 -2.85
N PHE A 280 -8.43 8.04 -1.73
CA PHE A 280 -9.85 8.39 -1.55
C PHE A 280 -10.06 9.92 -1.66
N ALA A 281 -9.15 10.71 -1.12
CA ALA A 281 -9.22 12.17 -1.19
C ALA A 281 -8.99 12.74 -2.60
N GLU A 282 -8.37 11.99 -3.52
CA GLU A 282 -8.27 12.38 -4.94
C GLU A 282 -9.49 11.94 -5.75
N VAL A 283 -9.90 10.68 -5.58
CA VAL A 283 -10.94 10.05 -6.41
C VAL A 283 -12.33 10.58 -6.07
N LEU A 284 -12.69 10.65 -4.78
CA LEU A 284 -14.03 11.05 -4.37
C LEU A 284 -14.44 12.43 -4.89
N PRO A 285 -13.65 13.52 -4.74
CA PRO A 285 -14.03 14.83 -5.27
C PRO A 285 -14.02 14.88 -6.81
N ALA A 286 -13.14 14.14 -7.49
CA ALA A 286 -13.08 14.10 -8.96
C ALA A 286 -14.37 13.54 -9.57
N PHE A 287 -14.93 12.49 -8.97
CA PHE A 287 -16.14 11.83 -9.46
C PHE A 287 -17.45 12.35 -8.82
N SER A 288 -17.37 13.14 -7.76
CA SER A 288 -18.52 13.86 -7.19
C SER A 288 -18.67 15.29 -7.74
N ARG A 289 -17.64 15.81 -8.42
CA ARG A 289 -17.56 17.21 -8.88
C ARG A 289 -17.77 18.22 -7.75
N ASN A 290 -17.29 17.88 -6.56
CA ASN A 290 -17.45 18.68 -5.36
C ASN A 290 -16.08 18.88 -4.70
N PRO A 291 -15.74 20.08 -4.20
CA PRO A 291 -14.49 20.29 -3.48
C PRO A 291 -14.36 19.36 -2.29
N LEU A 292 -13.13 18.95 -1.98
CA LEU A 292 -12.85 18.10 -0.84
C LEU A 292 -13.22 18.84 0.47
N PHE A 293 -14.24 18.34 1.16
CA PHE A 293 -14.73 18.96 2.37
C PHE A 293 -13.67 18.91 3.47
N GLY A 294 -13.39 20.06 4.08
CA GLY A 294 -12.44 20.16 5.18
C GLY A 294 -10.99 19.84 4.78
N TYR A 295 -10.57 20.16 3.55
CA TYR A 295 -9.22 19.91 3.03
C TYR A 295 -8.08 20.14 4.06
N ARG A 296 -8.04 21.32 4.71
CA ARG A 296 -6.99 21.63 5.71
C ARG A 296 -7.01 20.66 6.89
N SER A 297 -8.20 20.32 7.38
CA SER A 297 -8.38 19.35 8.46
C SER A 297 -7.92 17.95 8.02
N LEU A 298 -8.21 17.55 6.78
CA LEU A 298 -7.78 16.26 6.22
C LEU A 298 -6.25 16.17 6.04
N ALA A 299 -5.63 17.27 5.62
CA ALA A 299 -4.18 17.39 5.53
C ALA A 299 -3.52 17.27 6.91
N VAL A 300 -3.95 18.08 7.89
CA VAL A 300 -3.43 18.07 9.27
C VAL A 300 -3.70 16.73 9.95
N ALA A 301 -4.86 16.11 9.71
CA ALA A 301 -5.18 14.78 10.24
C ALA A 301 -4.17 13.71 9.78
N SER A 302 -3.55 13.85 8.60
CA SER A 302 -2.51 12.92 8.13
C SER A 302 -1.28 12.96 9.04
N LEU A 303 -0.81 14.17 9.39
CA LEU A 303 0.28 14.34 10.35
C LEU A 303 -0.13 13.94 11.76
N GLY A 304 -1.37 14.25 12.17
CA GLY A 304 -1.92 13.84 13.46
C GLY A 304 -1.89 12.31 13.65
N ILE A 305 -2.30 11.56 12.62
CA ILE A 305 -2.20 10.09 12.61
C ILE A 305 -0.73 9.66 12.77
N ALA A 306 0.18 10.26 12.01
CA ALA A 306 1.60 9.94 12.11
C ALA A 306 2.14 10.16 13.54
N ILE A 307 1.91 11.34 14.13
CA ILE A 307 2.38 11.65 15.48
C ILE A 307 1.81 10.68 16.51
N VAL A 308 0.49 10.45 16.51
CA VAL A 308 -0.13 9.54 17.49
C VAL A 308 0.33 8.09 17.29
N SER A 309 0.57 7.66 16.05
CA SER A 309 0.99 6.28 15.75
C SER A 309 2.30 5.85 16.42
N ILE A 310 3.16 6.81 16.77
CA ILE A 310 4.42 6.54 17.48
C ILE A 310 4.16 6.10 18.94
N PHE A 311 2.99 6.39 19.52
CA PHE A 311 2.68 6.19 20.95
C PHE A 311 1.61 5.11 21.23
N VAL A 312 1.43 4.15 20.34
CA VAL A 312 0.30 3.20 20.41
C VAL A 312 0.68 1.71 20.26
N TRP A 313 1.95 1.39 19.96
CA TRP A 313 2.35 0.03 19.58
C TRP A 313 2.06 -1.08 20.59
N VAL A 314 2.04 -0.76 21.89
CA VAL A 314 1.84 -1.77 22.96
C VAL A 314 0.44 -2.38 22.93
N HIS A 315 -0.53 -1.83 22.19
CA HIS A 315 -1.83 -2.52 22.07
C HIS A 315 -1.73 -3.90 21.41
N HIS A 316 -0.68 -4.20 20.65
CA HIS A 316 -0.43 -5.55 20.14
C HIS A 316 0.10 -6.51 21.20
N MET A 317 0.43 -5.99 22.38
CA MET A 317 1.14 -6.68 23.45
C MET A 317 0.29 -6.77 24.71
N PHE A 318 -0.99 -6.38 24.71
CA PHE A 318 -1.80 -6.35 25.93
C PHE A 318 -1.79 -7.68 26.69
N THR A 319 -1.73 -8.83 26.01
CA THR A 319 -1.63 -10.15 26.66
C THR A 319 -0.19 -10.67 26.84
N SER A 320 0.84 -9.92 26.41
CA SER A 320 2.28 -10.27 26.52
C SER A 320 2.88 -9.82 27.86
N ALA A 321 2.20 -10.10 28.97
CA ALA A 321 2.62 -9.68 30.32
C ALA A 321 2.82 -8.15 30.51
N THR A 322 2.16 -7.32 29.68
CA THR A 322 2.22 -5.87 29.82
C THR A 322 1.66 -5.40 31.17
N PRO A 323 2.39 -4.55 31.93
CA PRO A 323 1.92 -4.00 33.20
C PRO A 323 0.62 -3.20 33.06
N GLY A 324 -0.21 -3.21 34.11
CA GLY A 324 -1.54 -2.58 34.09
C GLY A 324 -1.52 -1.09 33.72
N TRP A 325 -0.56 -0.31 34.22
CA TRP A 325 -0.43 1.11 33.91
C TRP A 325 -0.15 1.34 32.41
N MET A 326 0.64 0.47 31.77
CA MET A 326 0.96 0.55 30.36
C MET A 326 -0.24 0.13 29.51
N ARG A 327 -0.98 -0.91 29.91
CA ARG A 327 -2.26 -1.28 29.26
C ARG A 327 -3.24 -0.11 29.23
N MET A 328 -3.40 0.60 30.35
CA MET A 328 -4.30 1.76 30.44
C MET A 328 -3.85 2.92 29.55
N LEU A 329 -2.56 3.29 29.61
CA LEU A 329 -2.01 4.35 28.76
C LEU A 329 -2.23 4.05 27.28
N PHE A 330 -1.84 2.85 26.84
CA PHE A 330 -1.89 2.46 25.44
C PHE A 330 -3.30 2.16 24.94
N MET A 331 -4.25 1.80 25.82
CA MET A 331 -5.68 1.78 25.48
C MET A 331 -6.16 3.18 25.08
N VAL A 332 -5.89 4.19 25.93
CA VAL A 332 -6.34 5.57 25.69
C VAL A 332 -5.68 6.16 24.44
N THR A 333 -4.37 6.00 24.29
CA THR A 333 -3.67 6.53 23.10
C THR A 333 -4.13 5.82 21.82
N SER A 334 -4.44 4.52 21.87
CA SER A 334 -4.94 3.79 20.69
C SER A 334 -6.33 4.25 20.29
N MET A 335 -7.21 4.49 21.26
CA MET A 335 -8.53 5.08 21.00
C MET A 335 -8.42 6.50 20.42
N LEU A 336 -7.40 7.27 20.81
CA LEU A 336 -7.19 8.62 20.29
C LEU A 336 -6.96 8.63 18.76
N VAL A 337 -6.43 7.55 18.17
CA VAL A 337 -6.25 7.46 16.71
C VAL A 337 -7.58 7.47 15.95
N ALA A 338 -8.68 7.07 16.59
CA ALA A 338 -10.02 7.13 16.01
C ALA A 338 -10.45 8.57 15.69
N VAL A 339 -9.90 9.58 16.38
CA VAL A 339 -10.26 10.98 16.17
C VAL A 339 -9.77 11.50 14.81
N PRO A 340 -8.46 11.53 14.50
CA PRO A 340 -8.00 12.05 13.21
C PRO A 340 -8.41 11.16 12.03
N THR A 341 -8.55 9.84 12.22
CA THR A 341 -9.10 8.96 11.18
C THR A 341 -10.59 9.20 10.94
N GLY A 342 -11.36 9.45 12.00
CA GLY A 342 -12.76 9.87 11.92
C GLY A 342 -12.93 11.17 11.15
N VAL A 343 -12.08 12.19 11.39
CA VAL A 343 -12.09 13.45 10.62
C VAL A 343 -11.98 13.19 9.12
N LYS A 344 -11.11 12.26 8.69
CA LYS A 344 -10.99 11.88 7.27
C LYS A 344 -12.27 11.22 6.75
N ALA A 345 -12.82 10.27 7.51
CA ALA A 345 -14.05 9.57 7.12
C ALA A 345 -15.27 10.50 6.99
N PHE A 346 -15.43 11.45 7.91
CA PHE A 346 -16.45 12.49 7.81
C PHE A 346 -16.19 13.44 6.64
N GLY A 347 -14.94 13.83 6.38
CA GLY A 347 -14.58 14.65 5.22
C GLY A 347 -14.94 13.99 3.89
N TRP A 348 -14.65 12.71 3.72
CA TRP A 348 -15.07 11.95 2.54
C TRP A 348 -16.58 11.89 2.40
N THR A 349 -17.28 11.56 3.49
CA THR A 349 -18.75 11.47 3.50
C THR A 349 -19.39 12.81 3.14
N ALA A 350 -18.89 13.91 3.71
CA ALA A 350 -19.37 15.26 3.41
C ALA A 350 -19.05 15.71 1.99
N THR A 351 -17.93 15.25 1.41
CA THR A 351 -17.55 15.55 0.01
C THR A 351 -18.53 14.94 -0.99
N ILE A 352 -19.02 13.72 -0.73
CA ILE A 352 -20.00 13.06 -1.60
C ILE A 352 -21.45 13.40 -1.24
N TRP A 353 -21.70 13.99 -0.08
CA TRP A 353 -23.03 14.38 0.38
C TRP A 353 -23.67 15.40 -0.57
N LYS A 354 -24.92 15.15 -1.02
CA LYS A 354 -25.67 15.99 -1.97
C LYS A 354 -24.97 16.28 -3.30
N SER A 355 -23.96 15.49 -3.66
CA SER A 355 -23.26 15.60 -4.95
C SER A 355 -23.93 14.75 -6.04
N LYS A 356 -23.58 14.98 -7.30
CA LYS A 356 -23.97 14.12 -8.43
C LYS A 356 -22.86 13.11 -8.67
N LEU A 357 -23.10 11.86 -8.29
CA LEU A 357 -22.08 10.82 -8.34
C LEU A 357 -21.95 10.22 -9.74
N HIS A 358 -20.75 10.27 -10.29
CA HIS A 358 -20.35 9.50 -11.45
C HIS A 358 -19.80 8.15 -10.96
N LEU A 359 -20.57 7.07 -11.20
CA LEU A 359 -20.29 5.72 -10.68
C LEU A 359 -19.46 4.86 -11.66
N GLU A 360 -18.35 5.41 -12.13
CA GLU A 360 -17.31 4.66 -12.81
C GLU A 360 -16.47 3.85 -11.81
N THR A 361 -15.67 2.93 -12.36
CA THR A 361 -14.91 1.94 -11.58
C THR A 361 -14.04 2.55 -10.47
N PRO A 362 -13.27 3.64 -10.69
CA PRO A 362 -12.52 4.30 -9.62
C PRO A 362 -13.40 4.72 -8.44
N MET A 363 -14.55 5.33 -8.72
CA MET A 363 -15.49 5.80 -7.71
C MET A 363 -16.07 4.64 -6.92
N LEU A 364 -16.45 3.55 -7.58
CA LEU A 364 -16.96 2.35 -6.92
C LEU A 364 -15.95 1.76 -5.93
N PHE A 365 -14.69 1.58 -6.36
CA PHE A 365 -13.64 1.08 -5.48
C PHE A 365 -13.32 2.05 -4.33
N ALA A 366 -13.30 3.36 -4.58
CA ALA A 366 -13.06 4.36 -3.53
C ALA A 366 -14.18 4.39 -2.49
N MET A 367 -15.45 4.39 -2.93
CA MET A 367 -16.60 4.33 -2.02
C MET A 367 -16.66 3.02 -1.26
N GLY A 368 -16.46 1.89 -1.94
CA GLY A 368 -16.44 0.56 -1.32
C GLY A 368 -15.34 0.46 -0.27
N GLY A 369 -14.12 0.90 -0.59
CA GLY A 369 -13.00 0.93 0.34
C GLY A 369 -13.24 1.84 1.55
N ALA A 370 -13.77 3.06 1.32
CA ALA A 370 -14.10 3.99 2.41
C ALA A 370 -15.22 3.46 3.32
N ALA A 371 -16.22 2.75 2.76
CA ALA A 371 -17.28 2.11 3.54
C ALA A 371 -16.74 0.92 4.37
N MET A 372 -15.88 0.09 3.78
CA MET A 372 -15.23 -1.02 4.47
C MET A 372 -14.28 -0.54 5.58
N PHE A 373 -13.64 0.62 5.38
CA PHE A 373 -12.83 1.28 6.40
C PHE A 373 -13.64 1.61 7.64
N LEU A 374 -14.87 2.11 7.50
CA LEU A 374 -15.73 2.41 8.64
C LEU A 374 -16.02 1.14 9.46
N LEU A 375 -16.36 0.04 8.80
CA LEU A 375 -16.60 -1.25 9.46
C LEU A 375 -15.33 -1.80 10.14
N GLY A 376 -14.19 -1.72 9.46
CA GLY A 376 -12.89 -2.09 10.04
C GLY A 376 -12.50 -1.19 11.22
N GLY A 377 -12.81 0.10 11.15
CA GLY A 377 -12.55 1.08 12.20
C GLY A 377 -13.31 0.78 13.49
N VAL A 378 -14.59 0.38 13.39
CA VAL A 378 -15.36 -0.04 14.58
C VAL A 378 -14.70 -1.21 15.28
N THR A 379 -14.33 -2.26 14.55
CA THR A 379 -13.65 -3.43 15.13
C THR A 379 -12.26 -3.10 15.67
N GLY A 380 -11.57 -2.10 15.10
CA GLY A 380 -10.29 -1.61 15.60
C GLY A 380 -10.40 -0.89 16.94
N VAL A 381 -11.42 -0.05 17.11
CA VAL A 381 -11.69 0.60 18.42
C VAL A 381 -12.06 -0.44 19.48
N MET A 382 -12.77 -1.52 19.09
CA MET A 382 -13.03 -2.64 20.00
C MET A 382 -11.72 -3.31 20.44
N LEU A 383 -10.79 -3.57 19.52
CA LEU A 383 -9.47 -4.16 19.85
C LEU A 383 -8.56 -3.20 20.63
N ALA A 384 -8.75 -1.89 20.51
CA ALA A 384 -8.05 -0.93 21.37
C ALA A 384 -8.48 -1.04 22.84
N ALA A 385 -9.68 -1.53 23.13
CA ALA A 385 -10.17 -1.74 24.49
C ALA A 385 -9.59 -3.03 25.10
N VAL A 386 -8.76 -2.87 26.13
CA VAL A 386 -8.06 -3.97 26.82
C VAL A 386 -8.99 -5.12 27.26
N PRO A 387 -10.16 -4.89 27.89
CA PRO A 387 -11.03 -5.99 28.30
C PRO A 387 -11.56 -6.81 27.12
N PHE A 388 -11.83 -6.15 25.99
CA PHE A 388 -12.28 -6.81 24.78
C PHE A 388 -11.13 -7.56 24.10
N ASP A 389 -9.96 -6.92 23.97
CA ASP A 389 -8.78 -7.56 23.37
C ASP A 389 -8.40 -8.82 24.13
N ILE A 390 -8.41 -8.82 25.47
CA ILE A 390 -8.10 -10.03 26.26
C ILE A 390 -8.98 -11.24 25.87
N HIS A 391 -10.26 -11.01 25.52
CA HIS A 391 -11.16 -12.08 25.07
C HIS A 391 -10.84 -12.59 23.66
N VAL A 392 -10.54 -11.68 22.74
CA VAL A 392 -10.36 -12.01 21.31
C VAL A 392 -8.91 -12.06 20.85
N HIS A 393 -7.95 -11.88 21.75
CA HIS A 393 -6.52 -11.82 21.43
C HIS A 393 -6.08 -13.12 20.76
N ASN A 394 -5.35 -13.00 19.66
CA ASN A 394 -4.94 -14.13 18.81
C ASN A 394 -6.09 -15.06 18.36
N THR A 395 -7.31 -14.55 18.27
CA THR A 395 -8.41 -15.24 17.58
C THR A 395 -8.55 -14.78 16.13
N TYR A 396 -9.45 -15.43 15.40
CA TYR A 396 -9.85 -15.00 14.06
C TYR A 396 -10.46 -13.59 14.03
N PHE A 397 -10.86 -13.02 15.16
CA PHE A 397 -11.39 -11.64 15.21
C PHE A 397 -10.32 -10.64 14.77
N ILE A 398 -9.08 -10.80 15.26
CA ILE A 398 -7.95 -9.98 14.84
C ILE A 398 -7.65 -10.17 13.35
N VAL A 399 -7.75 -11.41 12.85
CA VAL A 399 -7.53 -11.70 11.42
C VAL A 399 -8.60 -10.98 10.58
N GLY A 400 -9.87 -11.10 10.95
CA GLY A 400 -10.98 -10.40 10.27
C GLY A 400 -10.83 -8.88 10.31
N HIS A 401 -10.62 -8.31 11.50
CA HIS A 401 -10.40 -6.86 11.67
C HIS A 401 -9.26 -6.36 10.77
N PHE A 402 -8.09 -7.00 10.86
CA PHE A 402 -6.92 -6.56 10.12
C PHE A 402 -7.16 -6.62 8.61
N HIS A 403 -7.79 -7.67 8.10
CA HIS A 403 -8.09 -7.78 6.66
C HIS A 403 -9.18 -6.81 6.18
N TYR A 404 -10.12 -6.40 7.04
CA TYR A 404 -11.01 -5.29 6.72
C TYR A 404 -10.24 -3.98 6.46
N ILE A 405 -9.14 -3.76 7.19
CA ILE A 405 -8.26 -2.62 6.97
C ILE A 405 -7.33 -2.86 5.76
N VAL A 406 -6.52 -3.91 5.74
CA VAL A 406 -5.48 -4.06 4.70
C VAL A 406 -6.01 -4.50 3.34
N PHE A 407 -7.03 -5.35 3.30
CA PHE A 407 -7.62 -5.79 2.04
C PHE A 407 -8.82 -4.91 1.69
N ASN A 408 -9.87 -4.94 2.51
CA ASN A 408 -11.14 -4.31 2.14
C ASN A 408 -11.07 -2.78 2.08
N THR A 409 -10.08 -2.15 2.73
CA THR A 409 -9.84 -0.71 2.60
C THR A 409 -8.67 -0.42 1.67
N ILE A 410 -7.45 -0.83 2.06
CA ILE A 410 -6.22 -0.39 1.37
C ILE A 410 -6.10 -1.01 -0.02
N THR A 411 -6.34 -2.31 -0.16
CA THR A 411 -6.28 -2.96 -1.48
C THR A 411 -7.40 -2.47 -2.41
N MET A 412 -8.59 -2.16 -1.87
CA MET A 412 -9.63 -1.48 -2.65
C MET A 412 -9.22 -0.07 -3.09
N ALA A 413 -8.55 0.70 -2.24
CA ALA A 413 -7.98 2.00 -2.63
C ALA A 413 -6.92 1.83 -3.73
N ILE A 414 -6.07 0.82 -3.64
CA ILE A 414 -5.08 0.49 -4.67
C ILE A 414 -5.78 0.20 -6.01
N PHE A 415 -6.86 -0.58 -6.02
CA PHE A 415 -7.61 -0.79 -7.26
C PHE A 415 -8.27 0.50 -7.77
N ALA A 416 -8.82 1.34 -6.89
CA ALA A 416 -9.31 2.67 -7.27
C ALA A 416 -8.21 3.50 -7.95
N ALA A 417 -7.00 3.49 -7.38
CA ALA A 417 -5.83 4.17 -7.91
C ALA A 417 -5.43 3.64 -9.29
N ILE A 418 -5.35 2.31 -9.44
CA ILE A 418 -4.99 1.69 -10.71
C ILE A 418 -5.99 2.15 -11.77
N TYR A 419 -7.30 2.01 -11.56
CA TYR A 419 -8.29 2.44 -12.55
C TYR A 419 -8.26 3.94 -12.81
N TYR A 420 -8.06 4.77 -11.77
CA TYR A 420 -8.04 6.23 -11.91
C TYR A 420 -6.84 6.72 -12.71
N TRP A 421 -5.63 6.24 -12.41
CA TRP A 421 -4.41 6.68 -13.07
C TRP A 421 -3.96 5.76 -14.22
N PHE A 422 -4.66 4.66 -14.52
CA PHE A 422 -4.40 3.82 -15.70
C PHE A 422 -4.26 4.62 -17.01
N PRO A 423 -5.20 5.54 -17.36
CA PRO A 423 -5.04 6.36 -18.56
C PRO A 423 -3.85 7.31 -18.50
N LYS A 424 -3.50 7.82 -17.31
CA LYS A 424 -2.32 8.67 -17.13
C LYS A 424 -1.02 7.88 -17.33
N ILE A 425 -0.96 6.64 -16.85
CA ILE A 425 0.22 5.78 -16.94
C ILE A 425 0.42 5.20 -18.33
N THR A 426 -0.67 4.78 -18.99
CA THR A 426 -0.63 4.01 -20.25
C THR A 426 -1.06 4.79 -21.49
N GLY A 427 -1.71 5.95 -21.34
CA GLY A 427 -2.35 6.67 -22.44
C GLY A 427 -3.60 5.98 -23.00
N ARG A 428 -4.14 4.97 -22.30
CA ARG A 428 -5.27 4.14 -22.75
C ARG A 428 -6.38 4.08 -21.72
N MET A 429 -7.63 4.02 -22.19
CA MET A 429 -8.79 3.78 -21.34
C MET A 429 -9.00 2.29 -21.13
N TYR A 430 -9.33 1.92 -19.89
CA TYR A 430 -9.73 0.56 -19.55
C TYR A 430 -11.19 0.29 -19.95
N ALA A 431 -11.58 -0.98 -20.04
CA ALA A 431 -12.96 -1.36 -20.32
C ALA A 431 -13.81 -1.27 -19.04
N GLU A 432 -14.73 -0.30 -18.99
CA GLU A 432 -15.53 0.02 -17.80
C GLU A 432 -16.41 -1.15 -17.32
N GLY A 433 -17.00 -1.93 -18.24
CA GLY A 433 -17.81 -3.09 -17.89
C GLY A 433 -17.02 -4.16 -17.11
N TRP A 434 -15.80 -4.46 -17.56
CA TRP A 434 -14.91 -5.40 -16.88
C TRP A 434 -14.40 -4.85 -15.53
N GLY A 435 -14.23 -3.53 -15.44
CA GLY A 435 -13.91 -2.83 -14.18
C GLY A 435 -14.98 -3.01 -13.11
N LYS A 436 -16.26 -2.89 -13.50
CA LYS A 436 -17.41 -3.12 -12.61
C LYS A 436 -17.56 -4.58 -12.20
N VAL A 437 -17.31 -5.51 -13.11
CA VAL A 437 -17.30 -6.96 -12.79
C VAL A 437 -16.22 -7.24 -11.74
N HIS A 438 -15.00 -6.74 -11.95
CA HIS A 438 -13.93 -6.86 -10.97
C HIS A 438 -14.34 -6.25 -9.61
N PHE A 439 -14.93 -5.05 -9.60
CA PHE A 439 -15.41 -4.42 -8.36
C PHE A 439 -16.38 -5.31 -7.59
N TRP A 440 -17.45 -5.81 -8.22
CA TRP A 440 -18.48 -6.58 -7.51
C TRP A 440 -17.96 -7.92 -7.00
N LEU A 441 -17.14 -8.62 -7.80
CA LEU A 441 -16.51 -9.87 -7.36
C LEU A 441 -15.58 -9.62 -6.17
N THR A 442 -14.76 -8.57 -6.22
CA THR A 442 -13.85 -8.20 -5.12
C THR A 442 -14.62 -7.79 -3.88
N PHE A 443 -15.63 -6.92 -3.99
CA PHE A 443 -16.40 -6.41 -2.85
C PHE A 443 -17.18 -7.51 -2.14
N ILE A 444 -17.85 -8.40 -2.91
CA ILE A 444 -18.61 -9.52 -2.35
C ILE A 444 -17.65 -10.56 -1.78
N GLY A 445 -16.63 -10.96 -2.52
CA GLY A 445 -15.61 -11.92 -2.06
C GLY A 445 -14.92 -11.46 -0.78
N ALA A 446 -14.57 -10.18 -0.68
CA ALA A 446 -13.95 -9.57 0.48
C ALA A 446 -14.80 -9.72 1.75
N ASN A 447 -16.09 -9.38 1.66
CA ASN A 447 -16.99 -9.51 2.79
C ASN A 447 -17.24 -10.99 3.13
N LEU A 448 -17.47 -11.85 2.14
CA LEU A 448 -17.66 -13.29 2.35
C LEU A 448 -16.41 -13.95 2.96
N THR A 449 -15.21 -13.43 2.69
CA THR A 449 -13.96 -13.97 3.26
C THR A 449 -13.77 -13.54 4.70
N PHE A 450 -13.81 -12.23 4.96
CA PHE A 450 -13.30 -11.67 6.21
C PHE A 450 -14.38 -11.40 7.25
N PHE A 451 -15.63 -11.17 6.84
CA PHE A 451 -16.73 -11.01 7.79
C PHE A 451 -16.91 -12.26 8.67
N PRO A 452 -16.94 -13.50 8.15
CA PRO A 452 -17.07 -14.70 8.97
C PRO A 452 -15.97 -14.90 10.01
N MET A 453 -14.80 -14.28 9.82
CA MET A 453 -13.70 -14.38 10.78
C MET A 453 -14.00 -13.65 12.09
N LEU A 454 -14.83 -12.60 12.06
CA LEU A 454 -15.24 -11.85 13.25
C LEU A 454 -16.06 -12.74 14.22
N PRO A 455 -17.20 -13.35 13.84
CA PRO A 455 -17.92 -14.26 14.74
C PRO A 455 -17.10 -15.51 15.08
N LEU A 456 -16.27 -16.06 14.17
CA LEU A 456 -15.36 -17.16 14.51
C LEU A 456 -14.43 -16.82 15.67
N GLY A 457 -13.83 -15.62 15.63
CA GLY A 457 -12.97 -15.16 16.71
C GLY A 457 -13.70 -14.94 18.03
N LEU A 458 -14.90 -14.35 17.98
CA LEU A 458 -15.75 -14.18 19.15
C LEU A 458 -16.13 -15.50 19.82
N GLN A 459 -16.31 -16.56 19.02
CA GLN A 459 -16.61 -17.91 19.50
C GLN A 459 -15.37 -18.68 20.00
N GLY A 460 -14.16 -18.10 19.88
CA GLY A 460 -12.92 -18.65 20.40
C GLY A 460 -12.08 -19.44 19.40
N MET A 461 -12.32 -19.32 18.09
CA MET A 461 -11.42 -19.92 17.10
C MET A 461 -10.10 -19.14 17.05
N VAL A 462 -9.03 -19.76 17.56
CA VAL A 462 -7.68 -19.18 17.54
C VAL A 462 -7.09 -19.15 16.13
N ARG A 463 -6.23 -18.18 15.85
CA ARG A 463 -5.49 -18.08 14.58
C ARG A 463 -4.33 -19.09 14.53
N ARG A 464 -3.79 -19.34 13.32
CA ARG A 464 -2.58 -20.17 13.08
C ARG A 464 -2.74 -21.66 13.41
N ILE A 465 -3.96 -22.19 13.29
CA ILE A 465 -4.24 -23.62 13.43
C ILE A 465 -4.60 -24.19 12.05
N SER A 466 -4.06 -25.36 11.70
CA SER A 466 -4.40 -26.08 10.45
C SER A 466 -5.63 -26.98 10.60
N SER A 467 -6.01 -27.32 11.83
CA SER A 467 -7.23 -28.07 12.17
C SER A 467 -8.03 -27.34 13.24
N TYR A 468 -9.35 -27.50 13.24
CA TYR A 468 -10.25 -26.80 14.16
C TYR A 468 -11.45 -27.66 14.59
N ASP A 469 -12.18 -27.21 15.61
CA ASP A 469 -13.39 -27.90 16.11
C ASP A 469 -14.52 -27.83 15.06
N PRO A 470 -15.18 -28.96 14.72
CA PRO A 470 -16.25 -29.00 13.72
C PRO A 470 -17.37 -27.95 13.88
N ARG A 471 -17.61 -27.44 15.10
CA ARG A 471 -18.59 -26.36 15.34
C ARG A 471 -18.31 -25.08 14.53
N TYR A 472 -17.06 -24.85 14.15
CA TYR A 472 -16.64 -23.67 13.37
C TYR A 472 -16.72 -23.86 11.85
N GLN A 473 -17.12 -25.04 11.38
CA GLN A 473 -17.04 -25.38 9.95
C GLN A 473 -17.89 -24.46 9.08
N GLY A 474 -19.11 -24.13 9.50
CA GLY A 474 -20.01 -23.28 8.71
C GLY A 474 -19.37 -21.96 8.29
N TRP A 475 -18.83 -21.21 9.26
CA TRP A 475 -18.14 -19.95 8.98
C TRP A 475 -16.85 -20.13 8.17
N ASN A 476 -16.10 -21.22 8.40
CA ASN A 476 -14.88 -21.49 7.63
C ASN A 476 -15.18 -21.80 6.16
N VAL A 477 -16.25 -22.54 5.87
CA VAL A 477 -16.69 -22.80 4.49
C VAL A 477 -17.04 -21.49 3.80
N VAL A 478 -17.82 -20.61 4.45
CA VAL A 478 -18.17 -19.29 3.88
C VAL A 478 -16.90 -18.46 3.61
N ALA A 479 -16.00 -18.39 4.59
CA ALA A 479 -14.73 -17.66 4.44
C ALA A 479 -13.85 -18.22 3.32
N SER A 480 -13.83 -19.54 3.13
CA SER A 480 -13.05 -20.17 2.05
C SER A 480 -13.67 -19.94 0.67
N LEU A 481 -15.00 -20.02 0.54
CA LEU A 481 -15.70 -19.70 -0.70
C LEU A 481 -15.51 -18.22 -1.09
N GLY A 482 -15.58 -17.31 -0.11
CA GLY A 482 -15.22 -15.91 -0.30
C GLY A 482 -13.78 -15.74 -0.78
N GLY A 483 -12.84 -16.48 -0.17
CA GLY A 483 -11.41 -16.40 -0.53
C GLY A 483 -11.14 -16.85 -1.96
N PHE A 484 -11.82 -17.90 -2.43
CA PHE A 484 -11.74 -18.33 -3.83
C PHE A 484 -12.42 -17.34 -4.78
N LEU A 485 -13.54 -16.73 -4.38
CA LEU A 485 -14.19 -15.67 -5.15
C LEU A 485 -13.28 -14.44 -5.32
N LEU A 486 -12.52 -14.07 -4.29
CA LEU A 486 -11.46 -13.07 -4.38
C LEU A 486 -10.35 -13.48 -5.35
N GLY A 487 -9.91 -14.75 -5.31
CA GLY A 487 -8.95 -15.26 -6.30
C GLY A 487 -9.47 -15.11 -7.74
N VAL A 488 -10.74 -15.44 -7.96
CA VAL A 488 -11.41 -15.29 -9.27
C VAL A 488 -11.56 -13.83 -9.68
N SER A 489 -11.76 -12.90 -8.74
CA SER A 489 -11.95 -11.48 -9.07
C SER A 489 -10.73 -10.85 -9.74
N ILE A 490 -9.54 -11.43 -9.55
CA ILE A 490 -8.30 -10.97 -10.18
C ILE A 490 -8.24 -11.29 -11.68
N LEU A 491 -8.94 -12.33 -12.15
CA LEU A 491 -8.96 -12.69 -13.57
C LEU A 491 -9.55 -11.60 -14.48
N PRO A 492 -10.77 -11.06 -14.24
CA PRO A 492 -11.29 -9.95 -15.03
C PRO A 492 -10.45 -8.68 -14.88
N PHE A 493 -9.79 -8.47 -13.74
CA PHE A 493 -8.85 -7.36 -13.57
C PHE A 493 -7.66 -7.48 -14.51
N ILE A 494 -6.94 -8.61 -14.50
CA ILE A 494 -5.77 -8.84 -15.36
C ILE A 494 -6.19 -8.73 -16.84
N ALA A 495 -7.29 -9.38 -17.22
CA ALA A 495 -7.80 -9.33 -18.59
C ALA A 495 -8.08 -7.88 -19.03
N ASN A 496 -8.66 -7.07 -18.15
CA ASN A 496 -8.93 -5.66 -18.43
C ASN A 496 -7.63 -4.84 -18.56
N MET A 497 -6.71 -4.94 -17.60
CA MET A 497 -5.47 -4.17 -17.62
C MET A 497 -4.59 -4.50 -18.82
N VAL A 498 -4.40 -5.80 -19.11
CA VAL A 498 -3.58 -6.25 -20.25
C VAL A 498 -4.28 -5.96 -21.57
N GLY A 499 -5.57 -6.31 -21.68
CA GLY A 499 -6.34 -6.09 -22.90
C GLY A 499 -6.46 -4.60 -23.26
N SER A 500 -6.69 -3.74 -22.28
CA SER A 500 -6.79 -2.29 -22.52
C SER A 500 -5.44 -1.61 -22.72
N TRP A 501 -4.36 -2.12 -22.15
CA TRP A 501 -3.02 -1.63 -22.48
C TRP A 501 -2.67 -1.89 -23.95
N LEU A 502 -3.01 -3.08 -24.46
CA LEU A 502 -2.73 -3.48 -25.84
C LEU A 502 -3.70 -2.87 -26.86
N TYR A 503 -5.01 -2.86 -26.56
CA TYR A 503 -6.08 -2.56 -27.52
C TYR A 503 -7.06 -1.48 -27.07
N GLY A 504 -6.87 -0.89 -25.89
CA GLY A 504 -7.79 0.12 -25.35
C GLY A 504 -7.86 1.38 -26.21
N GLN A 505 -8.95 2.13 -26.07
CA GLN A 505 -9.07 3.43 -26.73
C GLN A 505 -8.02 4.40 -26.18
N ARG A 506 -7.49 5.28 -27.03
CA ARG A 506 -6.56 6.33 -26.57
C ARG A 506 -7.29 7.26 -25.60
N ALA A 507 -6.69 7.48 -24.44
CA ALA A 507 -7.19 8.43 -23.46
C ALA A 507 -6.80 9.86 -23.83
N SER A 508 -7.62 10.84 -23.45
CA SER A 508 -7.18 12.23 -23.44
C SER A 508 -6.19 12.47 -22.30
N ASN A 509 -5.56 13.64 -22.27
CA ASN A 509 -4.63 14.01 -21.19
C ASN A 509 -5.29 14.08 -19.81
N ASN A 510 -6.60 14.36 -19.79
CA ASN A 510 -7.44 14.47 -18.59
C ASN A 510 -8.85 13.88 -18.86
N PRO A 511 -9.00 12.56 -18.88
CA PRO A 511 -10.28 11.92 -19.19
C PRO A 511 -11.32 12.16 -18.08
N TRP A 512 -10.86 12.52 -16.88
CA TRP A 512 -11.70 12.72 -15.71
C TRP A 512 -12.05 14.17 -15.44
N LEU A 513 -11.54 15.14 -16.21
CA LEU A 513 -11.66 16.56 -15.89
C LEU A 513 -11.26 16.87 -14.43
N ALA A 514 -10.21 16.20 -13.94
CA ALA A 514 -9.70 16.37 -12.59
C ALA A 514 -8.81 17.61 -12.50
N THR A 515 -8.70 18.20 -11.30
CA THR A 515 -7.99 19.47 -11.09
C THR A 515 -6.52 19.32 -10.72
N GLY A 516 -5.99 18.10 -10.56
CA GLY A 516 -4.59 17.88 -10.14
C GLY A 516 -3.57 18.28 -11.22
N LEU A 517 -2.35 18.67 -10.82
CA LEU A 517 -1.29 19.04 -11.76
C LEU A 517 -0.90 17.88 -12.68
N GLU A 518 -0.98 16.63 -12.20
CA GLU A 518 -0.72 15.45 -13.01
C GLU A 518 -1.66 15.34 -14.23
N TRP A 519 -2.82 15.99 -14.18
CA TRP A 519 -3.80 16.03 -15.28
C TRP A 519 -3.60 17.20 -16.24
N THR A 520 -2.62 18.06 -15.99
CA THR A 520 -2.29 19.19 -16.87
C THR A 520 -1.21 18.87 -17.91
N THR A 521 -0.51 17.75 -17.74
CA THR A 521 0.48 17.21 -18.69
C THR A 521 -0.11 16.09 -19.56
N THR A 522 0.65 15.62 -20.55
CA THR A 522 0.24 14.55 -21.47
C THR A 522 -0.02 13.21 -20.76
N SER A 523 -0.66 12.27 -21.46
CA SER A 523 -0.87 10.90 -21.00
C SER A 523 -0.37 9.90 -22.05
N PRO A 524 0.75 9.19 -21.82
CA PRO A 524 1.68 9.30 -20.68
C PRO A 524 2.47 10.63 -20.64
N PRO A 525 2.91 11.11 -19.46
CA PRO A 525 3.73 12.31 -19.35
C PRO A 525 5.12 12.16 -20.01
N PRO A 526 5.74 13.26 -20.47
CA PRO A 526 7.09 13.25 -21.02
C PRO A 526 8.13 13.01 -19.92
N GLN A 527 9.39 12.76 -20.30
CA GLN A 527 10.46 12.44 -19.33
C GLN A 527 10.61 13.50 -18.24
N ASN A 528 10.54 14.78 -18.60
CA ASN A 528 10.69 15.92 -17.67
C ASN A 528 9.38 16.36 -16.99
N ASN A 529 8.30 15.58 -17.11
CA ASN A 529 6.95 15.80 -16.59
C ASN A 529 6.19 16.99 -17.20
N PHE A 530 6.80 18.16 -17.25
CA PHE A 530 6.22 19.39 -17.78
C PHE A 530 7.24 20.07 -18.70
N GLU A 531 6.77 20.68 -19.79
CA GLU A 531 7.61 21.52 -20.66
C GLU A 531 8.20 22.69 -19.85
N GLU A 532 7.35 23.37 -19.09
CA GLU A 532 7.72 24.42 -18.14
C GLU A 532 7.19 24.12 -16.74
N ILE A 533 7.92 24.56 -15.71
CA ILE A 533 7.50 24.36 -14.33
C ILE A 533 6.22 25.18 -14.05
N PRO A 534 5.11 24.55 -13.64
CA PRO A 534 3.85 25.27 -13.45
C PRO A 534 3.91 26.21 -12.24
N VAL A 535 3.26 27.38 -12.34
CA VAL A 535 3.10 28.29 -11.19
C VAL A 535 1.72 28.06 -10.55
N VAL A 536 1.71 27.55 -9.33
CA VAL A 536 0.47 27.19 -8.62
C VAL A 536 -0.17 28.41 -7.97
N LYS A 537 -1.29 28.85 -8.52
CA LYS A 537 -2.05 30.01 -8.03
C LYS A 537 -3.30 29.65 -7.21
N ARG A 538 -3.85 28.44 -7.38
CA ARG A 538 -5.14 28.00 -6.81
C ARG A 538 -4.99 26.91 -5.73
N PRO A 539 -5.96 26.77 -4.82
CA PRO A 539 -6.01 25.63 -3.89
C PRO A 539 -6.30 24.31 -4.63
N PRO A 540 -5.98 23.15 -4.03
CA PRO A 540 -6.34 21.85 -4.59
C PRO A 540 -7.85 21.61 -4.49
N TYR A 541 -8.38 20.74 -5.36
CA TYR A 541 -9.79 20.31 -5.41
C TYR A 541 -10.80 21.42 -5.69
N ASP A 542 -10.42 22.43 -6.48
CA ASP A 542 -11.28 23.56 -6.84
C ASP A 542 -12.31 23.17 -7.93
N TYR A 543 -13.17 22.19 -7.60
CA TYR A 543 -14.27 21.74 -8.45
C TYR A 543 -15.44 22.72 -8.30
N GLY A 544 -15.75 23.50 -9.33
CA GLY A 544 -16.84 24.49 -9.22
C GLY A 544 -16.87 25.62 -10.24
N ASP A 545 -15.82 25.81 -11.03
CA ASP A 545 -15.82 26.79 -12.11
C ASP A 545 -15.30 26.17 -13.45
N PRO A 546 -15.97 26.43 -14.60
CA PRO A 546 -15.77 25.69 -15.85
C PRO A 546 -14.40 25.81 -16.53
N LYS A 547 -13.50 26.68 -16.08
CA LYS A 547 -12.17 26.93 -16.70
C LYS A 547 -10.98 26.18 -16.07
N TYR A 548 -11.20 25.18 -15.20
CA TYR A 548 -10.28 24.90 -14.08
C TYR A 548 -9.21 23.83 -14.34
N SER A 549 -8.12 24.25 -14.98
CA SER A 549 -6.76 23.75 -14.72
C SER A 549 -6.10 24.68 -13.68
N VAL A 550 -5.15 24.16 -12.87
CA VAL A 550 -4.37 24.96 -11.88
C VAL A 550 -3.33 25.87 -12.57
N ILE A 551 -3.28 25.83 -13.90
CA ILE A 551 -2.35 26.56 -14.76
C ILE A 551 -3.18 27.42 -15.75
N GLU A 552 -2.76 28.67 -15.96
CA GLU A 552 -3.21 29.46 -17.12
C GLU A 552 -2.79 28.74 -18.41
N PRO A 553 -3.64 28.67 -19.45
CA PRO A 553 -3.16 28.32 -20.77
C PRO A 553 -2.01 29.27 -21.15
N PRO A 554 -0.91 28.81 -21.74
CA PRO A 554 0.03 29.73 -22.37
C PRO A 554 -0.75 30.60 -23.36
N ASP A 555 -0.49 31.91 -23.34
CA ASP A 555 -1.22 32.91 -24.13
C ASP A 555 -1.44 32.41 -25.56
N TYR A 556 -2.66 31.97 -25.86
CA TYR A 556 -3.13 31.91 -27.23
C TYR A 556 -3.26 33.36 -27.65
N HIS A 557 -2.20 33.89 -28.26
CA HIS A 557 -2.27 35.13 -29.00
C HIS A 557 -3.52 35.07 -29.87
N HIS A 558 -4.42 36.02 -29.64
CA HIS A 558 -5.51 36.36 -30.54
C HIS A 558 -4.95 36.43 -31.98
N GLN A 559 -5.20 35.40 -32.77
CA GLN A 559 -5.32 35.57 -34.20
C GLN A 559 -6.80 35.79 -34.47
N GLU A 560 -7.20 37.05 -34.32
CA GLU A 560 -8.28 37.58 -35.14
C GLU A 560 -7.85 37.44 -36.60
N LEU A 561 -8.55 36.58 -37.35
CA LEU A 561 -9.16 36.86 -38.66
C LEU A 561 -9.92 35.63 -39.17
#